data_AF-A0A940EJ49-F1
#
_entry.id   AF-A0A940EJ49-F1
#
_cell.length_a   1.000
_cell.length_b   1.000
_cell.length_c   1.000
_cell.angle_alpha   90.00
_cell.angle_beta   90.00
_cell.angle_gamma   90.00
#
_symmetry.space_group_name_H-M   'P 1'
#
loop_
_entity.id
_entity.type
_entity.pdbx_description
1 polymer ?
#
loop_
_entity_poly.entity_id
_entity_poly.type
_entity_poly.pdbx_seq_one_letter_code
_entity_poly.pdbx_strand_id
1 'polypeptide(L)'
;MNKVVIAALLVSVLSGCAQNIESSNGQAQWDFDHNVQFRETKREDGTYHIEVIPNSKAPFSTLSTFLLRRSIMICRSYGFKLELLEGIEEFNDRRSFPNMIFGSLAANLECPVPQEK
;
A
#
# COMPACT_ATOMS: atom_id res chain seq x y z
N MET A 1 -8.52 -42.50 -25.83
CA MET A 1 -8.87 -41.22 -25.16
C MET A 1 -9.36 -40.24 -26.20
N ASN A 2 -10.62 -39.81 -26.09
CA ASN A 2 -11.25 -38.93 -27.08
C ASN A 2 -10.58 -37.55 -27.05
N LYS A 3 -10.21 -36.99 -28.21
CA LYS A 3 -9.54 -35.67 -28.30
C LYS A 3 -10.32 -34.55 -27.59
N VAL A 4 -11.65 -34.70 -27.50
CA VAL A 4 -12.56 -33.81 -26.76
C VAL A 4 -12.31 -33.84 -25.25
N VAL A 5 -12.01 -35.01 -24.69
CA VAL A 5 -11.72 -35.16 -23.24
C VAL A 5 -10.37 -34.52 -22.91
N ILE A 6 -9.39 -34.61 -23.81
CA ILE A 6 -8.08 -33.97 -23.63
C ILE A 6 -8.22 -32.44 -23.71
N ALA A 7 -9.00 -31.93 -24.66
CA ALA A 7 -9.26 -30.50 -24.77
C ALA A 7 -10.02 -29.94 -23.56
N ALA A 8 -11.01 -30.67 -23.04
CA ALA A 8 -11.76 -30.27 -21.85
C ALA A 8 -10.90 -30.24 -20.58
N LEU A 9 -9.92 -31.17 -20.46
CA LEU A 9 -8.98 -31.17 -19.33
C LEU A 9 -7.97 -30.00 -19.39
N LEU A 10 -7.59 -29.53 -20.58
CA LEU A 10 -6.63 -28.43 -20.75
C LEU A 10 -7.22 -27.07 -20.36
N VAL A 11 -8.52 -26.86 -20.58
CA VAL A 11 -9.21 -25.61 -20.24
C VAL A 11 -9.38 -25.43 -18.73
N SER A 12 -9.62 -26.51 -17.99
CA SER A 12 -9.82 -26.46 -16.53
C SER A 12 -8.54 -26.23 -15.72
N VAL A 13 -7.36 -26.45 -16.30
CA VAL A 13 -6.07 -26.15 -15.65
C VAL A 13 -5.73 -24.66 -15.71
N LEU A 14 -6.29 -23.90 -16.66
CA LEU A 14 -6.01 -22.46 -16.83
C LEU A 14 -6.84 -21.55 -15.92
N SER A 15 -7.89 -22.07 -15.26
CA SER A 15 -8.72 -21.32 -14.31
C SER A 15 -8.19 -21.29 -12.87
N GLY A 16 -7.00 -21.85 -12.62
CA GLY A 16 -6.36 -21.83 -11.31
C GLY A 16 -5.55 -20.55 -11.07
N CYS A 17 -5.89 -19.82 -10.00
CA CYS A 17 -5.09 -18.78 -9.35
C CYS A 17 -5.26 -17.33 -9.87
N ALA A 18 -6.46 -16.77 -9.69
CA ALA A 18 -6.61 -15.33 -9.47
C ALA A 18 -7.47 -15.10 -8.21
N GLN A 19 -7.02 -15.63 -7.06
CA GLN A 19 -7.62 -15.27 -5.77
C GLN A 19 -7.01 -13.93 -5.34
N ASN A 20 -7.79 -12.85 -5.46
CA ASN A 20 -7.53 -11.62 -4.72
C ASN A 20 -7.80 -11.92 -3.25
N ILE A 21 -6.78 -12.40 -2.53
CA ILE A 21 -6.84 -12.53 -1.07
C ILE A 21 -6.94 -11.09 -0.55
N GLU A 22 -8.12 -10.72 -0.06
CA GLU A 22 -8.28 -9.48 0.69
C GLU A 22 -7.33 -9.55 1.88
N SER A 23 -6.35 -8.64 1.90
CA SER A 23 -5.37 -8.61 2.98
C SER A 23 -6.09 -8.33 4.28
N SER A 24 -5.80 -9.11 5.33
CA SER A 24 -6.42 -8.86 6.63
C SER A 24 -6.04 -7.48 7.14
N ASN A 25 -6.95 -6.82 7.84
CA ASN A 25 -6.75 -5.47 8.39
C ASN A 25 -5.41 -5.39 9.16
N GLY A 26 -4.49 -4.53 8.72
CA GLY A 26 -3.15 -4.35 9.31
C GLY A 26 -2.05 -5.33 8.85
N GLN A 27 -2.32 -6.23 7.91
CA GLN A 27 -1.30 -7.14 7.38
C GLN A 27 -0.31 -6.41 6.46
N ALA A 28 0.94 -6.87 6.45
CA ALA A 28 1.96 -6.35 5.56
C ALA A 28 1.67 -6.74 4.10
N GLN A 29 1.63 -5.74 3.23
CA GLN A 29 1.40 -5.83 1.81
C GLN A 29 2.62 -5.35 1.04
N TRP A 30 2.70 -5.72 -0.24
CA TRP A 30 3.83 -5.40 -1.10
C TRP A 30 3.36 -4.78 -2.43
N ASP A 31 3.92 -3.62 -2.76
CA ASP A 31 3.89 -3.04 -4.11
C ASP A 31 5.16 -3.48 -4.85
N PHE A 32 4.98 -4.43 -5.77
CA PHE A 32 6.08 -5.03 -6.51
C PHE A 32 6.70 -4.06 -7.52
N ASP A 33 5.92 -3.14 -8.10
CA ASP A 33 6.40 -2.23 -9.13
C ASP A 33 7.35 -1.19 -8.55
N HIS A 34 7.07 -0.74 -7.32
CA HIS A 34 7.84 0.30 -6.64
C HIS A 34 8.76 -0.22 -5.53
N ASN A 35 8.78 -1.54 -5.30
CA ASN A 35 9.52 -2.18 -4.19
C ASN A 35 9.17 -1.59 -2.82
N VAL A 36 7.89 -1.31 -2.57
CA VAL A 36 7.41 -0.71 -1.31
C VAL A 36 6.65 -1.74 -0.50
N GLN A 37 6.98 -1.86 0.78
CA GLN A 37 6.19 -2.62 1.74
C GLN A 37 5.35 -1.65 2.57
N PHE A 38 4.10 -2.02 2.86
CA PHE A 38 3.21 -1.16 3.63
C PHE A 38 2.21 -1.98 4.46
N ARG A 39 1.58 -1.33 5.44
CA ARG A 39 0.47 -1.87 6.22
C ARG A 39 -0.66 -0.87 6.23
N GLU A 40 -1.88 -1.36 6.17
CA GLU A 40 -3.08 -0.53 6.21
C GLU A 40 -4.05 -1.07 7.23
N THR A 41 -4.40 -0.21 8.18
CA THR A 41 -5.36 -0.54 9.21
C THR A 41 -6.57 0.38 9.11
N LYS A 42 -7.74 -0.16 8.76
CA LYS A 42 -9.01 0.58 8.82
C LYS A 42 -9.48 0.66 10.27
N ARG A 43 -9.75 1.88 10.76
CA ARG A 43 -10.32 2.14 12.09
C ARG A 43 -11.83 2.32 12.02
N GLU A 44 -12.49 2.29 13.18
CA GLU A 44 -13.96 2.27 13.31
C GLU A 44 -14.64 3.54 12.81
N ASP A 45 -13.96 4.69 12.90
CA ASP A 45 -14.43 6.02 12.50
C ASP A 45 -14.30 6.30 10.99
N GLY A 46 -13.89 5.31 10.21
CA GLY A 46 -13.61 5.49 8.78
C GLY A 46 -12.26 6.16 8.50
N THR A 47 -11.42 6.34 9.52
CA THR A 47 -10.02 6.71 9.33
C THR A 47 -9.18 5.47 8.99
N TYR A 48 -8.07 5.72 8.29
CA TYR A 48 -7.11 4.69 7.93
C TYR A 48 -5.76 5.03 8.55
N HIS A 49 -5.12 4.04 9.12
CA HIS A 49 -3.72 4.13 9.52
C HIS A 49 -2.86 3.45 8.47
N ILE A 50 -1.91 4.18 7.91
CA ILE A 50 -1.04 3.68 6.84
C ILE A 50 0.40 3.78 7.34
N GLU A 51 1.11 2.66 7.31
CA GLU A 51 2.54 2.60 7.57
C GLU A 51 3.26 2.18 6.29
N VAL A 52 4.18 3.00 5.79
CA VAL A 52 5.04 2.67 4.66
C VAL A 52 6.44 2.33 5.19
N ILE A 53 6.86 1.08 5.00
CA ILE A 53 8.04 0.51 5.63
C ILE A 53 9.27 0.78 4.74
N PRO A 54 10.29 1.48 5.24
CA PRO A 54 11.50 1.78 4.48
C PRO A 54 12.29 0.51 4.16
N ASN A 55 12.97 0.53 3.02
CA ASN A 55 13.93 -0.49 2.65
C ASN A 55 15.04 0.11 1.77
N SER A 56 16.08 -0.66 1.49
CA SER A 56 17.25 -0.19 0.74
C SER A 56 16.96 0.18 -0.73
N LYS A 57 15.84 -0.25 -1.30
CA LYS A 57 15.46 -0.01 -2.69
C LYS A 57 14.50 1.18 -2.87
N ALA A 58 13.79 1.56 -1.81
CA ALA A 58 12.79 2.64 -1.83
C ALA A 58 13.27 3.82 -0.97
N PRO A 59 13.79 4.91 -1.57
CA PRO A 59 14.12 6.13 -0.83
C PRO A 59 12.86 6.81 -0.27
N PHE A 60 13.03 7.73 0.68
CA PHE A 60 11.92 8.49 1.28
C PHE A 60 10.99 9.17 0.27
N SER A 61 11.54 9.69 -0.83
CA SER A 61 10.74 10.27 -1.92
C SER A 61 9.75 9.26 -2.52
N THR A 62 10.13 7.99 -2.61
CA THR A 62 9.27 6.91 -3.08
C THR A 62 8.23 6.56 -2.02
N LEU A 63 8.62 6.47 -0.75
CA LEU A 63 7.70 6.18 0.36
C LEU A 63 6.60 7.25 0.49
N SER A 64 7.00 8.52 0.46
CA SER A 64 6.09 9.68 0.54
C SER A 64 5.16 9.78 -0.68
N THR A 65 5.69 9.55 -1.89
CA THR A 65 4.87 9.47 -3.10
C THR A 65 3.87 8.32 -3.05
N PHE A 66 4.31 7.15 -2.58
CA PHE A 66 3.45 5.99 -2.39
C PHE A 66 2.31 6.31 -1.42
N LEU A 67 2.62 6.88 -0.25
CA LEU A 67 1.63 7.26 0.76
C LEU A 67 0.54 8.18 0.18
N LEU A 68 0.95 9.21 -0.57
CA LEU A 68 0.02 10.16 -1.18
C LEU A 68 -0.86 9.49 -2.25
N ARG A 69 -0.25 8.66 -3.13
CA ARG A 69 -0.98 7.91 -4.17
C ARG A 69 -1.93 6.89 -3.56
N ARG A 70 -1.54 6.24 -2.48
CA ARG A 70 -2.38 5.28 -1.78
C ARG A 70 -3.55 5.96 -1.09
N SER A 71 -3.34 7.15 -0.54
CA SER A 71 -4.39 7.97 0.06
C SER A 71 -5.51 8.33 -0.93
N ILE A 72 -5.17 8.77 -2.15
CA ILE A 72 -6.17 9.03 -3.20
C ILE A 72 -6.85 7.75 -3.69
N MET A 73 -6.15 6.61 -3.71
CA MET A 73 -6.76 5.32 -4.07
C MET A 73 -7.79 4.85 -3.02
N ILE A 74 -7.50 5.05 -1.73
CA ILE A 74 -8.41 4.70 -0.63
C ILE A 74 -9.63 5.63 -0.64
N CYS A 75 -9.42 6.94 -0.65
CA CYS A 75 -10.51 7.91 -0.54
C CYS A 75 -11.27 8.14 -1.86
N ARG A 76 -10.70 7.75 -3.01
CA ARG A 76 -11.25 7.93 -4.37
C ARG A 76 -11.66 9.37 -4.71
N SER A 77 -11.17 10.35 -3.95
CA SER A 77 -11.54 11.77 -4.03
C SER A 77 -10.43 12.64 -3.45
N TYR A 78 -10.31 13.86 -3.94
CA TYR A 78 -9.41 14.87 -3.36
C TYR A 78 -10.02 15.48 -2.10
N GLY A 79 -9.21 16.19 -1.31
CA GLY A 79 -9.66 16.85 -0.07
C GLY A 79 -9.62 15.94 1.16
N PHE A 80 -8.97 14.78 1.07
CA PHE A 80 -8.61 13.99 2.24
C PHE A 80 -7.60 14.74 3.11
N LYS A 81 -7.66 14.49 4.42
CA LYS A 81 -6.65 14.98 5.37
C LYS A 81 -5.66 13.86 5.65
N LEU A 82 -4.38 14.20 5.60
CA LEU A 82 -3.29 13.30 5.92
C LEU A 82 -2.52 13.88 7.10
N GLU A 83 -2.57 13.20 8.24
CA GLU A 83 -1.82 13.53 9.45
C GLU A 83 -0.59 12.63 9.52
N LEU A 84 0.60 13.21 9.36
CA LEU A 84 1.86 12.47 9.46
C LEU A 84 2.23 12.30 10.94
N LEU A 85 2.57 11.07 11.34
CA LEU A 85 2.87 10.71 12.72
C LEU A 85 4.37 10.58 12.97
N GLU A 86 5.07 9.88 12.07
CA GLU A 86 6.51 9.58 12.19
C GLU A 86 7.14 9.24 10.83
N GLY A 87 8.48 9.12 10.82
CA GLY A 87 9.24 8.65 9.65
C GLY A 87 9.50 9.69 8.57
N ILE A 88 9.33 10.98 8.85
CA ILE A 88 9.76 12.06 7.95
C ILE A 88 11.29 12.14 7.97
N GLU A 89 11.92 12.04 6.80
CA GLU A 89 13.36 12.28 6.64
C GLU A 89 13.61 13.74 6.27
N GLU A 90 14.50 14.42 7.00
CA GLU A 90 14.98 15.75 6.63
C GLU A 90 15.94 15.69 5.43
N PHE A 91 16.13 16.83 4.78
CA PHE A 91 16.99 16.94 3.59
C PHE A 91 18.43 16.45 3.81
N ASN A 92 18.97 16.63 5.02
CA ASN A 92 20.36 16.28 5.34
C ASN A 92 20.50 14.98 6.13
N ASP A 93 19.42 14.31 6.52
CA ASP A 93 19.49 13.16 7.44
C ASP A 93 20.39 12.05 6.94
N ARG A 94 20.28 11.69 5.66
CA ARG A 94 21.13 10.65 5.07
C ARG A 94 22.61 11.04 5.00
N ARG A 95 22.92 12.33 4.95
CA ARG A 95 24.29 12.83 4.98
C ARG A 95 24.85 12.86 6.40
N SER A 96 24.05 13.30 7.35
CA SER A 96 24.40 13.39 8.77
C SER A 96 24.49 12.01 9.43
N PHE A 97 23.64 11.07 9.01
CA PHE A 97 23.48 9.74 9.62
C PHE A 97 23.45 8.62 8.55
N PRO A 98 24.58 8.35 7.88
CA PRO A 98 24.63 7.40 6.75
C PRO A 98 24.29 5.94 7.13
N ASN A 99 24.42 5.57 8.41
CA ASN A 99 24.16 4.23 8.93
C ASN A 99 22.88 4.14 9.78
N MET A 100 22.06 5.19 9.80
CA MET A 100 20.81 5.18 10.57
C MET A 100 19.76 4.34 9.85
N ILE A 101 19.07 3.49 10.62
CA ILE A 101 17.88 2.80 10.16
C ILE A 101 16.71 3.75 10.38
N PHE A 102 16.18 4.31 9.29
CA PHE A 102 15.01 5.17 9.33
C PHE A 102 13.75 4.37 9.69
N GLY A 103 12.86 5.00 10.45
CA GLY A 103 11.57 4.42 10.84
C GLY A 103 10.55 4.40 9.70
N SER A 104 9.44 3.69 9.91
CA SER A 104 8.31 3.69 8.97
C SER A 104 7.71 5.08 8.81
N LEU A 105 7.35 5.44 7.57
CA LEU A 105 6.55 6.62 7.32
C LEU A 105 5.09 6.30 7.65
N ALA A 106 4.64 6.75 8.81
CA ALA A 106 3.29 6.46 9.32
C ALA A 106 2.39 7.68 9.28
N ALA A 107 1.13 7.47 8.90
CA ALA A 107 0.14 8.53 8.82
C ALA A 107 -1.28 8.05 9.14
N ASN A 108 -2.11 8.97 9.62
CA ASN A 108 -3.55 8.81 9.64
C ASN A 108 -4.16 9.51 8.42
N LEU A 109 -5.11 8.85 7.78
CA LEU A 109 -5.85 9.32 6.63
C LEU A 109 -7.32 9.43 6.99
N GLU A 110 -7.88 10.63 6.83
CA GLU A 110 -9.31 10.92 6.97
C GLU A 110 -9.87 11.30 5.58
N CYS A 111 -10.79 10.49 5.07
CA CYS A 111 -11.45 10.78 3.80
C CYS A 111 -12.56 11.82 3.97
N PRO A 112 -12.83 12.66 2.96
CA PRO A 112 -13.93 13.61 3.04
C PRO A 112 -15.27 12.87 3.13
N VAL A 113 -16.16 13.36 3.99
CA VAL A 113 -17.56 12.90 3.98
C VAL A 113 -18.18 13.23 2.62
N PRO A 114 -18.87 12.27 1.97
CA PRO A 114 -19.58 12.53 0.72
C PRO A 114 -20.49 13.74 0.91
N GLN A 115 -20.21 14.83 0.20
CA GLN A 115 -21.11 15.96 0.16
C GLN A 115 -22.31 15.52 -0.69
N GLU A 116 -23.41 15.11 -0.05
CA GLU A 116 -24.69 15.01 -0.76
C GLU A 116 -24.99 16.39 -1.34
N LYS A 117 -24.98 16.46 -2.67
CA LYS A 117 -25.27 17.67 -3.42
C LYS A 117 -26.61 17.50 -4.12
#